data_AF-A0A840RM48-F1
#
_entry.id   AF-A0A840RM48-F1
#
_cell.length_a   1.000
_cell.length_b   1.000
_cell.length_c   1.000
_cell.angle_alpha   90.00
_cell.angle_beta   90.00
_cell.angle_gamma   90.00
#
_symmetry.space_group_name_H-M   'P 1'
#
loop_
_entity.id
_entity.type
_entity.pdbx_description
1 polymer ?
#
loop_
_entity_poly.entity_id
_entity_poly.type
_entity_poly.pdbx_seq_one_letter_code
_entity_poly.pdbx_strand_id
1 'polypeptide(L)'
;MTTLERNAALEFHDSEVRDVEASTNTVTVNFAAAYVHRSEGRPAIDAGSGYMQSVQLVFADAQYSGPINECIGLLSDGLLKINGETSTTMPIPLSVSGSIYLEMGFANGSHILIAAQSLICRASGEAKFIESFDC
;
A
#
# COMPACT_ATOMS: atom_id res chain seq x y z
N MET A 1 -21.31 14.80 -4.83
CA MET A 1 -20.66 14.71 -3.52
C MET A 1 -20.04 13.33 -3.44
N THR A 2 -18.75 13.20 -3.76
CA THR A 2 -18.03 11.93 -3.61
C THR A 2 -17.69 11.80 -2.13
N THR A 3 -18.34 10.86 -1.44
CA THR A 3 -18.00 10.51 -0.07
C THR A 3 -16.53 10.11 -0.04
N LEU A 4 -15.68 10.97 0.51
CA LEU A 4 -14.35 10.57 0.96
C LEU A 4 -14.58 9.47 2.00
N GLU A 5 -14.33 8.22 1.65
CA GLU A 5 -14.29 7.12 2.60
C GLU A 5 -13.10 7.37 3.54
N ARG A 6 -13.34 8.10 4.63
CA ARG A 6 -12.30 8.59 5.54
C ARG A 6 -11.63 7.50 6.39
N ASN A 7 -12.12 6.27 6.33
CA ASN A 7 -11.69 5.17 7.19
C ASN A 7 -11.34 3.91 6.38
N ALA A 8 -10.47 4.05 5.38
CA ALA A 8 -9.91 2.92 4.64
C ALA A 8 -8.39 2.91 4.76
N ALA A 9 -7.80 1.75 5.02
CA ALA A 9 -6.35 1.56 4.99
C ALA A 9 -5.98 0.28 4.23
N LEU A 10 -4.95 0.38 3.41
CA LEU A 10 -4.24 -0.76 2.85
C LEU A 10 -3.47 -1.45 3.98
N GLU A 11 -3.58 -2.76 4.08
CA GLU A 11 -2.68 -3.59 4.88
C GLU A 11 -1.72 -4.29 3.93
N PHE A 12 -0.41 -4.19 4.19
CA PHE A 12 0.58 -4.76 3.27
C PHE A 12 0.56 -6.29 3.31
N HIS A 13 0.40 -6.85 4.50
CA HIS A 13 0.16 -8.28 4.67
C HIS A 13 -1.13 -8.66 3.92
N ASP A 14 -1.12 -9.79 3.21
CA ASP A 14 -2.22 -10.28 2.36
C ASP A 14 -2.53 -9.48 1.09
N SER A 15 -1.71 -8.49 0.74
CA SER A 15 -1.80 -7.77 -0.54
C SER A 15 -0.97 -8.43 -1.65
N GLU A 16 -1.44 -8.32 -2.90
CA GLU A 16 -0.77 -8.82 -4.10
C GLU A 16 -0.33 -7.67 -5.02
N VAL A 17 0.97 -7.61 -5.30
CA VAL A 17 1.59 -6.66 -6.23
C VAL A 17 1.61 -7.26 -7.63
N ARG A 18 1.08 -6.52 -8.60
CA ARG A 18 1.09 -6.88 -10.03
C ARG A 18 2.45 -6.60 -10.66
N ASP A 19 3.02 -5.45 -10.35
CA ASP A 19 4.31 -5.00 -10.88
C ASP A 19 4.87 -3.84 -10.05
N VAL A 20 6.19 -3.67 -10.11
CA VAL A 20 6.90 -2.48 -9.65
C VAL A 20 7.67 -1.91 -10.82
N GLU A 21 7.40 -0.65 -11.16
CA GLU A 21 8.02 0.05 -12.27
C GLU A 21 8.90 1.19 -11.76
N ALA A 22 10.13 1.27 -12.25
CA ALA A 22 11.00 2.42 -12.01
C ALA A 22 11.22 3.21 -13.30
N SER A 23 11.16 4.53 -13.16
CA SER A 23 11.58 5.48 -14.20
C SER A 23 12.52 6.52 -13.58
N THR A 24 12.92 7.52 -14.34
CA THR A 24 13.76 8.60 -13.81
C THR A 24 13.08 9.24 -12.60
N ASN A 25 13.66 9.02 -11.42
CA ASN A 25 13.28 9.66 -10.17
C ASN A 25 11.87 9.31 -9.66
N THR A 26 11.22 8.28 -10.23
CA THR A 26 9.88 7.83 -9.84
C THR A 26 9.84 6.32 -9.74
N VAL A 27 9.22 5.80 -8.67
CA VAL A 27 8.89 4.38 -8.53
C VAL A 27 7.37 4.24 -8.38
N THR A 28 6.77 3.34 -9.14
CA THR A 28 5.35 3.03 -9.08
C THR A 28 5.16 1.59 -8.64
N VAL A 29 4.32 1.36 -7.63
CA VAL A 29 3.90 0.02 -7.21
C VAL A 29 2.43 -0.13 -7.57
N ASN A 30 2.12 -1.12 -8.41
CA ASN A 30 0.75 -1.41 -8.82
C ASN A 30 0.29 -2.70 -8.13
N PHE A 31 -0.70 -2.60 -7.25
CA PHE A 31 -1.33 -3.74 -6.62
C PHE A 31 -2.39 -4.35 -7.54
N ALA A 32 -2.30 -5.66 -7.78
CA ALA A 32 -3.36 -6.42 -8.43
C ALA A 32 -4.59 -6.46 -7.50
N ALA A 33 -4.34 -6.78 -6.23
CA ALA A 33 -5.33 -6.84 -5.17
C ALA A 33 -4.69 -6.43 -3.84
N ALA A 34 -4.94 -5.22 -3.38
CA ALA A 34 -4.58 -4.79 -2.04
C ALA A 34 -5.70 -5.17 -1.06
N TYR A 35 -5.33 -5.70 0.10
CA TYR A 35 -6.26 -5.86 1.21
C TYR A 35 -6.53 -4.49 1.84
N VAL A 36 -7.79 -4.08 1.81
CA VAL A 36 -8.26 -2.80 2.31
C VAL A 36 -9.23 -3.05 3.46
N HIS A 37 -8.81 -2.65 4.66
CA HIS A 37 -9.69 -2.65 5.82
C HIS A 37 -10.47 -1.35 5.89
N ARG A 38 -11.78 -1.46 6.12
CA ARG A 38 -12.70 -0.34 6.31
C ARG A 38 -13.43 -0.47 7.64
N SER A 39 -13.43 0.57 8.45
CA SER A 39 -14.13 0.58 9.75
C SER A 39 -14.88 1.88 10.01
N GLU A 40 -15.81 1.88 10.96
CA GLU A 40 -16.42 3.13 11.45
C GLU A 40 -15.47 3.95 12.36
N GLY A 41 -14.41 3.30 12.87
CA GLY A 41 -13.37 3.88 13.70
C GLY A 41 -12.00 3.97 13.00
N ARG A 42 -10.95 3.50 13.67
CA ARG A 42 -9.57 3.42 13.19
C ARG A 42 -9.39 2.14 12.34
N PRO A 43 -9.03 2.27 11.05
CA PRO A 43 -8.71 1.12 10.20
C PRO A 43 -7.58 0.27 10.79
N ALA A 44 -7.65 -1.04 10.54
CA ALA A 44 -6.79 -2.10 11.07
C ALA A 44 -6.76 -2.22 12.62
N ILE A 45 -7.63 -1.50 13.34
CA ILE A 45 -7.72 -1.54 14.81
C ILE A 45 -9.14 -1.83 15.27
N ASP A 46 -10.10 -1.03 14.81
CA ASP A 46 -11.50 -1.19 15.18
C ASP A 46 -12.16 -2.20 14.23
N ALA A 47 -13.24 -2.87 14.68
CA ALA A 47 -13.95 -3.84 13.86
C ALA A 47 -14.42 -3.19 12.54
N GLY A 48 -14.41 -3.99 11.48
CA GLY A 48 -14.65 -3.49 10.14
C GLY A 48 -14.81 -4.60 9.12
N SER A 49 -14.82 -4.23 7.86
CA SER A 49 -14.92 -5.14 6.73
C SER A 49 -13.64 -5.11 5.89
N GLY A 50 -13.24 -6.28 5.39
CA GLY A 50 -12.11 -6.48 4.51
C GLY A 50 -12.53 -6.51 3.04
N TYR A 51 -11.76 -5.83 2.19
CA TYR A 51 -11.99 -5.75 0.75
C TYR A 51 -10.70 -6.02 -0.01
N MET A 52 -10.79 -6.59 -1.20
CA MET A 52 -9.71 -6.57 -2.18
C MET A 52 -9.96 -5.45 -3.19
N GLN A 53 -8.98 -4.57 -3.36
CA GLN A 53 -9.08 -3.46 -4.31
C GLN A 53 -7.73 -3.22 -4.99
N SER A 54 -7.71 -2.93 -6.29
CA SER A 54 -6.46 -2.51 -6.91
C SER A 54 -6.05 -1.13 -6.37
N VAL A 55 -4.76 -0.94 -6.13
CA VAL A 55 -4.21 0.28 -5.53
C VAL A 55 -2.93 0.63 -6.28
N GLN A 56 -2.70 1.92 -6.51
CA GLN A 56 -1.46 2.42 -7.08
C GLN A 56 -0.75 3.31 -6.06
N LEU A 57 0.53 3.03 -5.85
CA LEU A 57 1.46 3.89 -5.12
C LEU A 57 2.40 4.55 -6.12
N VAL A 58 2.55 5.86 -6.03
CA VAL A 58 3.50 6.62 -6.83
C VAL A 58 4.44 7.36 -5.90
N PHE A 59 5.72 7.02 -5.96
CA PHE A 59 6.79 7.63 -5.20
C PHE A 59 7.58 8.57 -6.11
N ALA A 60 7.73 9.84 -5.75
CA ALA A 60 8.56 10.80 -6.48
C ALA A 60 9.82 11.17 -5.70
N ASP A 61 10.86 11.59 -6.42
CA ASP A 61 12.23 11.73 -5.92
C ASP A 61 12.74 10.42 -5.30
N ALA A 62 12.45 9.32 -6.00
CA ALA A 62 12.59 7.97 -5.50
C ALA A 62 13.92 7.32 -5.88
N GLN A 63 14.50 6.62 -4.91
CA GLN A 63 15.58 5.64 -5.09
C GLN A 63 15.10 4.30 -4.55
N TYR A 64 15.61 3.20 -5.11
CA TYR A 64 15.27 1.87 -4.65
C TYR A 64 16.49 0.95 -4.60
N SER A 65 16.37 -0.11 -3.82
CA SER A 65 17.34 -1.20 -3.72
C SER A 65 16.59 -2.52 -3.70
N GLY A 66 17.07 -3.51 -4.44
CA GLY A 66 16.45 -4.83 -4.58
C GLY A 66 16.15 -5.20 -6.04
N PRO A 67 15.80 -6.48 -6.30
CA PRO A 67 15.51 -6.97 -7.64
C PRO A 67 14.09 -6.56 -8.08
N ILE A 68 13.92 -5.32 -8.56
CA ILE A 68 12.61 -4.75 -8.91
C ILE A 68 11.76 -5.63 -9.85
N ASN A 69 12.41 -6.35 -10.79
CA ASN A 69 11.74 -7.24 -11.74
C ASN A 69 11.23 -8.56 -11.10
N GLU A 70 11.63 -8.86 -9.86
CA GLU A 70 11.20 -10.03 -9.09
C GLU A 70 10.17 -9.66 -8.00
N CYS A 71 9.87 -8.37 -7.86
CA CYS A 71 8.93 -7.81 -6.88
C CYS A 71 7.49 -7.90 -7.41
N ILE A 72 6.99 -9.12 -7.54
CA ILE A 72 5.66 -9.45 -8.06
C ILE A 72 5.03 -10.58 -7.23
N GLY A 73 3.71 -10.52 -7.04
CA GLY A 73 2.92 -11.50 -6.32
C GLY A 73 2.58 -11.08 -4.89
N LEU A 74 2.28 -12.08 -4.05
CA LEU A 74 1.85 -11.88 -2.67
C LEU A 74 2.97 -11.27 -1.82
N LEU A 75 2.61 -10.30 -0.99
CA LEU A 75 3.48 -9.79 0.05
C LEU A 75 3.45 -10.70 1.27
N SER A 76 4.62 -10.97 1.84
CA SER A 76 4.76 -11.58 3.16
C SER A 76 4.73 -10.53 4.27
N ASP A 77 5.23 -9.34 3.99
CA ASP A 77 5.23 -8.21 4.92
C ASP A 77 5.38 -6.87 4.17
N GLY A 78 5.13 -5.78 4.88
CA GLY A 78 5.47 -4.45 4.42
C GLY A 78 5.50 -3.45 5.55
N LEU A 79 6.43 -2.50 5.45
CA LEU A 79 6.67 -1.47 6.45
C LEU A 79 6.81 -0.12 5.76
N LEU A 80 5.91 0.80 6.09
CA LEU A 80 5.95 2.18 5.62
C LEU A 80 6.43 3.08 6.74
N LYS A 81 7.42 3.93 6.46
CA LYS A 81 7.89 4.98 7.34
C LYS A 81 7.72 6.34 6.70
N ILE A 82 7.00 7.24 7.35
CA ILE A 82 6.78 8.62 6.91
C ILE A 82 7.27 9.55 8.03
N ASN A 83 8.26 10.39 7.73
CA ASN A 83 8.80 11.39 8.66
C ASN A 83 9.18 10.83 10.05
N GLY A 84 9.63 9.57 10.10
CA GLY A 84 10.03 8.90 11.34
C GLY A 84 8.97 7.95 11.91
N GLU A 85 7.69 8.16 11.59
CA GLU A 85 6.58 7.32 12.04
C GLU A 85 6.47 6.07 11.18
N THR A 86 6.32 4.91 11.82
CA THR A 86 6.35 3.60 11.18
C THR A 86 4.98 2.93 11.28
N SER A 87 4.52 2.32 10.19
CA SER A 87 3.23 1.64 10.10
C SER A 87 3.31 0.44 9.15
N THR A 88 2.54 -0.61 9.44
CA THR A 88 2.30 -1.76 8.53
C THR A 88 1.03 -1.58 7.69
N THR A 89 0.38 -0.44 7.85
CA THR A 89 -0.82 -0.06 7.09
C THR A 89 -0.69 1.37 6.57
N MET A 90 -1.47 1.69 5.56
CA MET A 90 -1.41 2.99 4.90
C MET A 90 -2.81 3.49 4.52
N PRO A 91 -3.20 4.71 4.89
CA PRO A 91 -4.50 5.27 4.50
C PRO A 91 -4.72 5.30 2.98
N ILE A 92 -5.98 5.14 2.56
CA ILE A 92 -6.39 5.31 1.17
C ILE A 92 -7.58 6.27 1.10
N PRO A 93 -7.51 7.37 0.33
CA PRO A 93 -6.33 7.88 -0.40
C PRO A 93 -5.28 8.48 0.54
N LEU A 94 -4.03 8.51 0.11
CA LEU A 94 -2.93 9.23 0.79
C LEU A 94 -2.18 10.12 -0.21
N SER A 95 -1.82 11.32 0.21
CA SER A 95 -0.91 12.20 -0.51
C SER A 95 -0.04 12.92 0.52
N VAL A 96 1.25 12.64 0.52
CA VAL A 96 2.18 13.15 1.53
C VAL A 96 3.54 13.48 0.92
N SER A 97 4.22 14.45 1.53
CA SER A 97 5.59 14.83 1.22
C SER A 97 6.43 14.80 2.50
N GLY A 98 7.73 14.53 2.34
CA GLY A 98 8.67 14.35 3.43
C GLY A 98 9.53 13.11 3.24
N SER A 99 10.25 12.70 4.27
CA SER A 99 11.12 11.53 4.19
C SER A 99 10.28 10.25 4.26
N ILE A 100 10.23 9.52 3.15
CA ILE A 100 9.40 8.33 2.99
C ILE A 100 10.30 7.13 2.71
N TYR A 101 10.07 6.04 3.45
CA TYR A 101 10.68 4.74 3.20
C TYR A 101 9.60 3.67 3.15
N LEU A 102 9.64 2.82 2.13
CA LEU A 102 8.81 1.62 2.05
C LEU A 102 9.73 0.41 1.94
N GLU A 103 9.46 -0.59 2.77
CA GLU A 103 10.06 -1.91 2.70
C GLU A 103 8.95 -2.92 2.40
N MET A 104 9.18 -3.84 1.46
CA MET A 104 8.25 -4.91 1.13
C MET A 104 9.00 -6.23 0.94
N GLY A 105 8.60 -7.25 1.70
CA GLY A 105 8.98 -8.64 1.47
C GLY A 105 7.90 -9.38 0.70
N PHE A 106 8.30 -10.18 -0.28
CA PHE A 106 7.41 -10.98 -1.11
C PHE A 106 7.47 -12.45 -0.70
N ALA A 107 6.35 -13.15 -0.86
CA ALA A 107 6.26 -14.59 -0.57
C ALA A 107 7.19 -15.44 -1.44
N ASN A 108 7.67 -14.93 -2.57
CA ASN A 108 8.68 -15.57 -3.42
C ASN A 108 10.13 -15.39 -2.90
N GLY A 109 10.31 -14.68 -1.78
CA GLY A 109 11.61 -14.39 -1.16
C GLY A 109 12.30 -13.12 -1.66
N SER A 110 11.73 -12.41 -2.65
CA SER A 110 12.25 -11.12 -3.10
C SER A 110 11.93 -10.02 -2.09
N HIS A 111 12.72 -8.94 -2.14
CA HIS A 111 12.64 -7.85 -1.18
C HIS A 111 13.04 -6.53 -1.84
N ILE A 112 12.31 -5.46 -1.56
CA ILE A 112 12.60 -4.13 -2.08
C ILE A 112 12.51 -3.06 -1.01
N LEU A 113 13.44 -2.13 -1.08
CA LEU A 113 13.47 -0.89 -0.31
C LEU A 113 13.29 0.28 -1.27
N ILE A 114 12.37 1.19 -0.96
CA ILE A 114 12.12 2.43 -1.70
C ILE A 114 12.29 3.60 -0.73
N ALA A 115 13.11 4.58 -1.09
CA ALA A 115 13.25 5.85 -0.38
C ALA A 115 12.80 7.00 -1.30
N ALA A 116 11.97 7.92 -0.82
CA ALA A 116 11.35 8.97 -1.64
C ALA A 116 11.10 10.27 -0.85
N GLN A 117 10.73 11.35 -1.57
CA GLN A 117 10.31 12.62 -0.96
C GLN A 117 8.81 12.89 -1.04
N SER A 118 8.08 12.11 -1.83
CA SER A 118 6.62 12.14 -1.83
C SER A 118 6.01 10.78 -2.17
N LEU A 119 4.79 10.57 -1.71
CA LEU A 119 3.98 9.38 -1.95
C LEU A 119 2.54 9.80 -2.23
N ILE A 120 1.99 9.28 -3.32
CA ILE A 120 0.56 9.32 -3.64
C ILE A 120 0.05 7.88 -3.67
N CYS A 121 -0.97 7.59 -2.86
CA CYS A 121 -1.73 6.35 -2.89
C CYS A 121 -3.14 6.62 -3.42
N ARG A 122 -3.58 5.84 -4.40
CA ARG A 122 -4.93 5.88 -4.94
C ARG A 122 -5.47 4.48 -5.14
N ALA A 123 -6.71 4.27 -4.71
CA ALA A 123 -7.48 3.13 -5.18
C ALA A 123 -7.71 3.25 -6.70
N SER A 124 -7.54 2.15 -7.41
CA SER A 124 -7.87 2.00 -8.81
C SER A 124 -8.89 0.86 -8.95
N GLY A 125 -10.00 1.11 -9.64
CA GLY A 125 -11.05 0.10 -9.79
C GLY A 125 -11.96 -0.11 -8.58
N GLU A 126 -12.90 -1.04 -8.72
CA GLU A 126 -13.94 -1.33 -7.74
C GLU A 126 -13.44 -2.26 -6.63
N ALA A 127 -13.80 -1.94 -5.37
CA ALA A 127 -13.52 -2.80 -4.23
C ALA A 127 -14.43 -4.04 -4.25
N LYS A 128 -13.84 -5.21 -4.02
CA LYS A 128 -14.56 -6.48 -3.88
C LYS A 128 -14.58 -6.88 -2.42
N PHE A 129 -15.78 -7.04 -1.86
CA PHE A 129 -15.96 -7.51 -0.49
C PHE A 129 -15.40 -8.91 -0.31
N ILE A 130 -14.66 -9.14 0.79
CA ILE A 130 -14.10 -10.44 1.14
C ILE A 130 -14.71 -10.96 2.44
N GLU A 131 -14.74 -10.13 3.48
CA GLU A 131 -15.20 -10.53 4.81
C GLU A 131 -15.67 -9.35 5.65
N SER A 132 -16.51 -9.63 6.66
CA SER A 132 -16.93 -8.68 7.68
C SER A 132 -16.63 -9.29 9.06
N PHE A 133 -16.12 -8.47 9.96
CA PHE A 133 -15.86 -8.82 11.36
C PHE A 133 -16.94 -8.28 12.31
N ASP A 134 -18.09 -7.85 11.78
CA ASP A 134 -19.21 -7.37 12.59
C ASP A 134 -19.88 -8.57 13.29
N CYS A 135 -19.73 -8.64 14.62
CA CYS A 135 -20.41 -9.60 15.48
C CYS A 135 -21.63 -8.97 16.16
#